data_AF-A0A8T0TTU7-F1
#
_entry.id   AF-A0A8T0TTU7-F1
#
_cell.length_a   1.000
_cell.length_b   1.000
_cell.length_c   1.000
_cell.angle_alpha   90.00
_cell.angle_beta   90.00
_cell.angle_gamma   90.00
#
_symmetry.space_group_name_H-M   'P 1'
#
loop_
_entity.id
_entity.type
_entity.pdbx_description
1 polymer ?
#
loop_
_entity_poly.entity_id
_entity_poly.type
_entity_poly.pdbx_seq_one_letter_code
_entity_poly.pdbx_strand_id
1 'polypeptide(L)' 'MAPSFSGAVCRILVVAVLIAATLSSYAAARYVCRGKCGDFRPDCDSWCRTAGGYPKGGQCVPPLDQYCCCIE' A
#
# COMPACT_ATOMS: atom_id res chain seq x y z
N MET A 1 27.41 17.82 -29.52
CA MET A 1 26.31 18.67 -29.00
C MET A 1 26.16 18.39 -27.51
N ALA A 2 26.46 19.36 -26.65
CA ALA A 2 26.04 19.30 -25.26
C ALA A 2 24.54 19.64 -25.23
N PRO A 3 23.67 18.79 -24.66
CA PRO A 3 22.28 19.17 -24.48
C PRO A 3 22.24 20.36 -23.52
N SER A 4 21.96 21.54 -24.05
CA SER A 4 21.55 22.70 -23.28
C SER A 4 20.20 22.36 -22.67
N PHE A 5 20.20 21.63 -21.56
CA PHE A 5 18.99 21.40 -20.80
C PHE A 5 18.52 22.76 -20.26
N SER A 6 17.65 23.40 -21.04
CA SER A 6 16.94 24.62 -20.67
C SER A 6 16.39 24.42 -19.26
N GLY A 7 16.75 25.28 -18.31
CA GLY A 7 16.43 25.09 -16.89
C GLY A 7 14.93 24.90 -16.62
N ALA A 8 14.07 25.31 -17.55
CA ALA A 8 12.63 25.01 -17.53
C ALA A 8 12.32 23.50 -17.63
N VAL A 9 13.01 22.77 -18.51
CA VAL A 9 12.81 21.32 -18.72
C VAL A 9 13.20 20.54 -17.46
N CYS A 10 14.33 20.89 -16.83
CA CYS A 10 14.72 20.28 -15.56
C CYS A 10 13.68 20.52 -14.45
N ARG A 11 13.11 21.73 -14.36
CA ARG A 11 12.07 22.02 -13.36
C ARG A 11 10.80 21.22 -13.59
N ILE A 12 10.36 21.08 -14.84
CA ILE A 12 9.17 20.29 -15.19
C ILE A 12 9.37 18.82 -14.80
N LEU A 13 10.55 18.26 -15.06
CA LEU A 13 10.86 16.87 -14.69
C LEU A 13 10.85 16.67 -13.17
N VAL A 14 11.42 17.60 -12.40
CA VAL A 14 11.41 17.52 -10.92
C VAL A 14 9.99 17.56 -10.37
N VAL A 15 9.14 18.45 -10.90
CA VAL A 15 7.73 18.53 -10.49
C VAL A 15 6.97 17.25 -10.84
N ALA A 16 7.21 16.68 -12.03
CA ALA A 16 6.58 15.43 -12.45
C ALA A 16 6.99 14.24 -11.55
N VAL A 17 8.26 14.16 -11.16
CA VAL A 17 8.75 13.10 -10.25
C VAL A 17 8.15 13.25 -8.86
N LEU A 18 8.04 14.48 -8.33
CA LEU A 18 7.41 14.74 -7.04
C LEU A 18 5.92 14.33 -7.04
N ILE A 19 5.19 14.66 -8.10
CA ILE A 19 3.77 14.28 -8.26
C ILE A 19 3.63 12.75 -8.37
N ALA A 20 4.50 12.08 -9.12
CA ALA A 20 4.49 10.62 -9.24
C ALA A 20 4.79 9.93 -7.88
N ALA A 21 5.72 10.47 -7.10
CA ALA A 21 6.04 9.95 -5.77
C ALA A 21 4.89 10.15 -4.76
N THR A 22 4.18 11.28 -4.81
CA THR A 22 3.00 11.52 -3.95
C THR A 22 1.81 10.65 -4.36
N LEU A 23 1.60 10.42 -5.67
CA LEU A 23 0.57 9.50 -6.16
C LEU A 23 0.88 8.04 -5.79
N SER A 24 2.15 7.62 -5.89
CA SER A 24 2.57 6.26 -5.54
C SER A 24 2.44 5.97 -4.05
N SER A 25 2.64 6.97 -3.18
CA SER A 25 2.39 6.86 -1.74
C SER A 25 0.89 6.85 -1.38
N TYR A 26 0.03 7.39 -2.24
CA TYR A 26 -1.43 7.32 -2.10
C TYR A 26 -2.02 5.97 -2.54
N ALA A 27 -1.24 5.15 -3.25
CA ALA A 27 -1.53 3.74 -3.49
C ALA A 27 -1.15 2.87 -2.28
N ALA A 28 -1.15 3.43 -1.07
CA ALA A 28 -1.20 2.64 0.15
C ALA A 28 -2.44 1.76 0.05
N ALA A 29 -2.21 0.47 -0.19
CA ALA A 29 -3.20 -0.58 -0.09
C ALA A 29 -4.11 -0.26 1.10
N ARG A 30 -5.42 -0.11 0.86
CA ARG A 30 -6.34 0.21 1.94
C ARG A 30 -6.44 -1.02 2.83
N TYR A 31 -5.79 -0.94 3.99
CA TYR A 31 -5.82 -1.98 5.00
C TYR A 31 -7.07 -1.80 5.86
N VAL A 32 -7.92 -2.81 5.90
CA VAL A 32 -9.08 -2.86 6.80
C VAL A 32 -8.80 -3.86 7.91
N CYS A 33 -8.51 -3.35 9.11
CA CYS A 33 -8.19 -4.18 10.28
C CYS A 33 -9.47 -4.58 11.02
N ARG A 34 -9.67 -5.89 11.21
CA ARG A 34 -10.93 -6.40 11.81
C ARG A 34 -10.81 -6.85 13.25
N GLY A 35 -9.67 -7.34 13.70
CA GLY A 35 -9.54 -7.93 15.03
C GLY A 35 -8.19 -8.57 15.25
N LYS A 36 -8.04 -9.35 16.33
CA LYS A 36 -6.74 -9.93 16.63
C LYS A 36 -6.40 -11.09 15.70
N CYS A 37 -5.17 -11.22 15.22
CA CYS A 37 -4.78 -12.32 14.33
C CYS A 37 -5.05 -13.70 14.93
N GLY A 38 -4.91 -13.86 16.24
CA GLY A 38 -5.22 -15.11 16.94
C GLY A 38 -6.70 -15.50 16.94
N ASP A 39 -7.62 -14.58 16.62
CA ASP A 39 -9.07 -14.84 16.56
C ASP A 39 -9.50 -15.38 15.20
N PHE A 40 -8.68 -15.22 14.16
CA PHE A 40 -9.00 -15.70 12.81
C PHE A 40 -8.55 -17.15 12.63
N ARG A 41 -9.38 -17.95 11.95
CA ARG A 41 -9.13 -19.37 11.64
C ARG A 41 -9.41 -19.62 10.16
N PRO A 42 -8.57 -20.42 9.47
CA PRO A 42 -7.30 -21.00 9.94
C PRO A 42 -6.17 -19.97 10.10
N ASP A 43 -6.21 -18.88 9.33
CA ASP A 43 -5.23 -17.80 9.37
C ASP A 43 -5.87 -16.49 8.86
N CYS A 44 -5.24 -15.34 9.14
CA CYS A 44 -5.74 -14.03 8.72
C CYS A 44 -5.92 -13.91 7.21
N ASP A 45 -4.96 -14.40 6.42
CA ASP A 45 -4.97 -14.30 4.96
C ASP A 45 -6.16 -15.06 4.35
N SER A 46 -6.29 -16.35 4.69
CA SER A 46 -7.39 -17.19 4.23
C SER A 46 -8.75 -16.65 4.68
N TRP A 47 -8.85 -16.15 5.91
CA TRP A 47 -10.08 -15.56 6.41
C TRP A 47 -10.46 -14.30 5.62
N CYS A 48 -9.49 -13.42 5.35
CA CYS A 48 -9.71 -12.21 4.53
C CYS A 48 -10.19 -12.56 3.12
N ARG A 49 -9.61 -13.60 2.48
CA ARG A 49 -10.01 -14.06 1.14
C ARG A 49 -11.40 -14.70 1.08
N THR A 50 -11.83 -15.33 2.17
CA THR A 50 -13.06 -16.13 2.22
C THR A 50 -14.20 -15.35 2.88
N ALA A 51 -14.17 -15.23 4.21
CA ALA A 51 -15.21 -14.57 4.99
C ALA A 51 -15.11 -13.04 4.94
N GLY A 52 -13.90 -12.51 4.75
CA GLY A 52 -13.62 -11.08 4.76
C GLY A 52 -14.05 -10.35 3.49
N GLY A 53 -14.11 -11.05 2.36
CA GLY A 53 -14.41 -10.46 1.04
C GLY A 53 -13.24 -9.70 0.41
N TYR A 54 -12.02 -9.90 0.89
CA TYR A 54 -10.81 -9.22 0.42
C TYR A 54 -9.98 -10.19 -0.45
N PRO A 55 -10.07 -10.12 -1.78
CA PRO A 55 -9.45 -11.12 -2.67
C PRO A 55 -7.92 -11.09 -2.62
N LYS A 56 -7.33 -9.96 -2.23
CA LYS A 56 -5.87 -9.82 -2.01
C LYS A 56 -5.40 -10.39 -0.67
N GLY A 57 -6.33 -10.89 0.14
CA GLY A 57 -6.05 -11.48 1.44
C GLY A 57 -5.75 -10.47 2.53
N GLY A 58 -4.88 -10.82 3.45
CA GLY A 58 -4.59 -10.01 4.61
C GLY A 58 -3.34 -10.45 5.34
N GLN A 59 -2.84 -9.56 6.19
CA GLN A 59 -1.64 -9.81 6.96
C GLN A 59 -1.80 -9.31 8.40
N CYS A 60 -1.08 -9.98 9.30
CA CYS A 60 -0.91 -9.50 10.65
C CYS A 60 0.09 -8.34 10.63
N VAL A 61 -0.29 -7.19 11.17
CA VAL A 61 0.59 -6.00 11.19
C VAL A 61 1.14 -5.73 12.60
N PRO A 62 2.39 -5.23 12.71
CA PRO A 62 2.99 -4.78 13.97
C PRO A 62 2.19 -3.62 14.60
N PRO A 63 2.33 -3.35 15.92
CA PRO A 63 3.51 -3.63 16.75
C PRO A 63 3.60 -5.00 17.42
N LEU A 64 2.64 -5.90 17.27
CA LEU A 64 2.70 -7.25 17.87
C LEU A 64 2.07 -8.36 16.99
N ASP A 65 2.04 -8.19 15.66
CA ASP A 65 1.24 -9.03 14.75
C ASP A 65 -0.19 -9.21 15.26
N GLN A 66 -0.65 -8.21 16.01
CA GLN A 66 -1.81 -8.36 16.85
C GLN A 66 -3.05 -8.26 16.00
N TYR A 67 -3.06 -7.43 14.95
CA TYR A 67 -4.26 -7.16 14.17
C TYR A 67 -4.18 -7.77 12.78
N CYS A 68 -5.20 -8.53 12.43
CA CYS A 68 -5.43 -8.97 11.06
C CYS A 68 -5.99 -7.82 10.25
N CYS A 69 -5.22 -7.39 9.25
CA CYS A 69 -5.62 -6.32 8.34
C CYS A 69 -5.73 -6.88 6.92
N CYS A 70 -6.96 -6.84 6.40
CA CYS A 70 -7.26 -7.28 5.06
C CYS A 70 -6.96 -6.18 4.03
N ILE A 71 -6.59 -6.58 2.83
CA ILE A 71 -6.16 -5.69 1.75
C ILE A 71 -7.32 -5.53 0.75
N GLU A 72 -7.85 -4.31 0.59
CA GLU A 72 -8.76 -3.95 -0.52
C GLU A 72 -8.07 -4.00 -1.88
#